data_AF-A0A2E2D7X7-F1
#
_entry.id   AF-A0A2E2D7X7-F1
#
_cell.length_a   1.000
_cell.length_b   1.000
_cell.length_c   1.000
_cell.angle_alpha   90.00
_cell.angle_beta   90.00
_cell.angle_gamma   90.00
#
_symmetry.space_group_name_H-M   'P 1'
#
loop_
_entity.id
_entity.type
_entity.pdbx_description
1 polymer ?
#
loop_
_entity_poly.entity_id
_entity_poly.type
_entity_poly.pdbx_seq_one_letter_code
_entity_poly.pdbx_strand_id
1 'polypeptide(L)'
;MALIIMSRKQLSPPGLQFFANLAELDCHIQDLKLVLRKTEEIEFPDHENSIEGESLIADIFPDIARTSFIVSLLIVLDDQFKIYCEILKGATGQELKWNELKGSALERFIIYSEKVCGLKSVCDHIARLDVAAIIEIRNCIVHNNSSIEGFSKKQVIESFSKKIKGIDIQDGYINLELNACYSCADIILEFMEQAYRSALEVYPYEY
;
A
#
# COMPACT_ATOMS: atom_id res chain seq x y z
N MET A 1 16.47 48.67 -14.49
CA MET A 1 17.13 47.71 -15.40
C MET A 1 17.64 46.56 -14.55
N ALA A 2 17.50 45.34 -15.05
CA ALA A 2 17.35 44.05 -14.35
C ALA A 2 18.54 43.53 -13.52
N LEU A 3 18.33 42.31 -12.97
CA LEU A 3 19.23 41.29 -12.34
C LEU A 3 19.02 41.17 -10.81
N ILE A 4 18.70 40.03 -10.16
CA ILE A 4 18.67 38.56 -10.43
C ILE A 4 17.68 37.97 -9.39
N ILE A 5 16.55 37.34 -9.73
CA ILE A 5 16.33 35.89 -9.98
C ILE A 5 16.80 34.93 -8.87
N MET A 6 15.79 34.27 -8.27
CA MET A 6 15.80 32.92 -7.66
C MET A 6 16.37 32.71 -6.25
N SER A 7 15.46 32.81 -5.26
CA SER A 7 15.40 31.79 -4.21
C SER A 7 14.79 30.52 -4.79
N ARG A 8 15.60 29.73 -5.53
CA ARG A 8 15.29 28.31 -5.70
C ARG A 8 15.60 27.67 -4.35
N LYS A 9 14.57 27.28 -3.58
CA LYS A 9 14.76 26.20 -2.59
C LYS A 9 15.51 25.10 -3.33
N GLN A 10 16.74 24.85 -2.93
CA GLN A 10 17.55 23.80 -3.52
C GLN A 10 16.83 22.49 -3.17
N LEU A 11 15.99 22.02 -4.10
CA LEU A 11 15.37 20.71 -4.00
C LEU A 11 16.51 19.71 -3.85
N SER A 12 16.42 18.84 -2.85
CA SER A 12 17.39 17.77 -2.65
C SER A 12 17.57 16.98 -3.95
N PRO A 13 18.76 16.44 -4.24
CA PRO A 13 18.96 15.60 -5.41
C PRO A 13 17.91 14.47 -5.47
N PRO A 14 17.39 14.10 -6.65
CA PRO A 14 16.36 13.06 -6.76
C PRO A 14 16.73 11.75 -6.07
N GLY A 15 18.00 11.31 -6.17
CA GLY A 15 18.47 10.10 -5.49
C GLY A 15 18.32 10.17 -3.97
N LEU A 16 18.63 11.31 -3.34
CA LEU A 16 18.40 11.51 -1.91
C LEU A 16 16.90 11.48 -1.57
N GLN A 17 16.04 12.05 -2.43
CA GLN A 17 14.59 11.99 -2.22
C GLN A 17 14.07 10.56 -2.29
N PHE A 18 14.47 9.78 -3.31
CA PHE A 18 14.06 8.38 -3.44
C PHE A 18 14.51 7.54 -2.24
N PHE A 19 15.78 7.68 -1.83
CA PHE A 19 16.30 6.95 -0.67
C PHE A 19 15.57 7.32 0.63
N ALA A 20 15.39 8.62 0.89
CA ALA A 20 14.73 9.08 2.11
C ALA A 20 13.28 8.62 2.19
N ASN A 21 12.52 8.69 1.09
CA ASN A 21 11.13 8.24 1.06
C ASN A 21 11.00 6.72 1.20
N LEU A 22 11.94 5.94 0.64
CA LEU A 22 11.95 4.50 0.87
C LEU A 22 12.18 4.15 2.35
N ALA A 23 13.14 4.81 3.00
CA ALA A 23 13.39 4.61 4.42
C ALA A 23 12.20 5.04 5.30
N GLU A 24 11.54 6.15 4.95
CA GLU A 24 10.33 6.61 5.63
C GLU A 24 9.17 5.61 5.45
N LEU A 25 9.00 5.06 4.24
CA LEU A 25 7.99 4.04 3.95
C LEU A 25 8.18 2.78 4.79
N ASP A 26 9.41 2.25 4.88
CA ASP A 26 9.69 1.09 5.72
C ASP A 26 9.31 1.37 7.18
N CYS A 27 9.78 2.48 7.76
CA CYS A 27 9.41 2.91 9.10
C CYS A 27 7.89 2.98 9.28
N HIS A 28 7.17 3.61 8.36
CA HIS A 28 5.72 3.73 8.43
C HIS A 28 5.02 2.36 8.41
N ILE A 29 5.48 1.44 7.55
CA ILE A 29 4.93 0.09 7.48
C ILE A 29 5.22 -0.69 8.78
N GLN A 30 6.41 -0.57 9.35
CA GLN A 30 6.72 -1.18 10.64
C GLN A 30 5.85 -0.62 11.77
N ASP A 31 5.60 0.70 11.77
CA ASP A 31 4.71 1.35 12.73
C ASP A 31 3.27 0.86 12.58
N LEU A 32 2.76 0.72 11.35
CA LEU A 32 1.42 0.14 11.12
C LEU A 32 1.31 -1.29 11.64
N LYS A 33 2.34 -2.12 11.38
CA LYS A 33 2.37 -3.50 11.91
C LYS A 33 2.39 -3.51 13.43
N LEU A 34 3.18 -2.62 14.05
CA LEU A 34 3.26 -2.48 15.50
C LEU A 34 1.91 -2.06 16.10
N VAL A 35 1.24 -1.08 15.48
CA VAL A 35 -0.09 -0.61 15.90
C VAL A 35 -1.08 -1.77 15.83
N LEU A 36 -1.18 -2.48 14.70
CA LEU A 36 -2.08 -3.63 14.56
C LEU A 36 -1.82 -4.67 15.66
N ARG A 37 -0.55 -5.04 15.88
CA ARG A 37 -0.17 -5.99 16.94
C ARG A 37 -0.69 -5.54 18.30
N LYS A 38 -0.42 -4.28 18.65
CA LYS A 38 -0.78 -3.71 19.95
C LYS A 38 -2.28 -3.60 20.12
N THR A 39 -3.01 -3.35 19.03
CA THR A 39 -4.47 -3.34 19.00
C THR A 39 -5.06 -4.74 19.23
N GLU A 40 -4.45 -5.79 18.68
CA GLU A 40 -4.89 -7.18 18.94
C GLU A 40 -4.54 -7.70 20.34
N GLU A 41 -3.54 -7.10 21.00
CA GLU A 41 -3.18 -7.39 22.39
C GLU A 41 -4.11 -6.69 23.41
N ILE A 42 -5.09 -5.89 22.98
CA ILE A 42 -6.02 -5.21 23.89
C ILE A 42 -6.98 -6.25 24.49
N GLU A 43 -6.89 -6.43 25.80
CA GLU A 43 -7.86 -7.19 26.58
C GLU A 43 -9.08 -6.32 26.88
N PHE A 44 -10.25 -6.79 26.48
CA PHE A 44 -11.52 -6.15 26.82
C PHE A 44 -12.06 -6.80 28.10
N PRO A 45 -12.28 -6.03 29.18
CA PRO A 45 -12.89 -6.59 30.38
C PRO A 45 -14.28 -7.10 30.05
N ASP A 46 -14.62 -8.30 30.54
CA ASP A 46 -15.97 -8.83 30.47
C ASP A 46 -16.93 -7.82 31.11
N HIS A 47 -17.97 -7.42 30.38
CA HIS A 47 -19.00 -6.57 30.97
C HIS A 47 -19.71 -7.37 32.08
N GLU A 48 -19.93 -6.81 33.27
CA GLU A 48 -20.58 -7.51 34.40
C GLU A 48 -21.99 -8.07 34.09
N ASN A 49 -22.54 -7.78 32.91
CA ASN A 49 -23.81 -8.29 32.39
C ASN A 49 -23.69 -9.16 31.12
N SER A 50 -22.48 -9.53 30.68
CA SER A 50 -22.34 -10.48 29.57
C SER A 50 -22.74 -11.88 30.05
N ILE A 51 -23.58 -12.54 29.25
CA ILE A 51 -23.92 -13.95 29.43
C ILE A 51 -22.61 -14.74 29.42
N GLU A 52 -22.44 -15.68 30.35
CA GLU A 52 -21.23 -16.52 30.45
C GLU A 52 -20.81 -17.05 29.06
N GLY A 53 -19.67 -16.58 28.55
CA GLY A 53 -19.00 -17.17 27.38
C GLY A 53 -18.86 -16.31 26.12
N GLU A 54 -19.45 -15.11 26.02
CA GLU A 54 -19.39 -14.31 24.79
C GLU A 54 -19.17 -12.81 25.06
N SER A 55 -17.91 -12.38 25.11
CA SER A 55 -17.59 -10.95 24.94
C SER A 55 -17.58 -10.65 23.44
N LEU A 56 -18.76 -10.27 22.90
CA LEU A 56 -18.93 -9.89 21.48
C LEU A 56 -17.87 -8.88 20.98
N ILE A 57 -17.32 -8.06 21.88
CA ILE A 57 -16.25 -7.11 21.56
C ILE A 57 -14.93 -7.84 21.30
N ALA A 58 -14.56 -8.82 22.12
CA ALA A 58 -13.33 -9.60 21.96
C ALA A 58 -13.33 -10.40 20.64
N ASP A 59 -14.49 -10.79 20.14
CA ASP A 59 -14.62 -11.52 18.88
C ASP A 59 -14.63 -10.58 17.66
N ILE A 60 -15.32 -9.44 17.74
CA ILE A 60 -15.51 -8.53 16.58
C ILE A 60 -14.32 -7.58 16.39
N PHE A 61 -13.71 -7.11 17.47
CA PHE A 61 -12.71 -6.06 17.41
C PHE A 61 -11.44 -6.44 16.63
N PRO A 62 -10.88 -7.66 16.77
CA PRO A 62 -9.72 -8.07 15.96
C PRO A 62 -9.99 -8.00 14.47
N ASP A 63 -11.18 -8.39 14.01
CA ASP A 63 -11.53 -8.35 12.59
C ASP A 63 -11.67 -6.92 12.07
N ILE A 64 -12.25 -6.03 12.87
CA ILE A 64 -12.30 -4.59 12.56
C ILE A 64 -10.88 -4.00 12.47
N ALA A 65 -9.99 -4.38 13.39
CA ALA A 65 -8.61 -3.88 13.40
C ALA A 65 -7.84 -4.33 12.15
N ARG A 66 -7.96 -5.60 11.76
CA ARG A 66 -7.30 -6.17 10.58
C ARG A 66 -7.81 -5.59 9.27
N THR A 67 -9.13 -5.44 9.12
CA THR A 67 -9.72 -4.80 7.93
C THR A 67 -9.32 -3.32 7.84
N SER A 68 -9.32 -2.60 8.97
CA SER A 68 -8.85 -1.20 9.05
C SER A 68 -7.37 -1.06 8.73
N PHE A 69 -6.54 -2.02 9.13
CA PHE A 69 -5.13 -2.07 8.77
C PHE A 69 -4.94 -2.19 7.27
N ILE A 70 -5.64 -3.10 6.58
CA ILE A 70 -5.55 -3.24 5.11
C ILE A 70 -5.96 -1.94 4.43
N VAL A 71 -7.04 -1.29 4.88
CA VAL A 71 -7.44 0.02 4.33
C VAL A 71 -6.34 1.07 4.52
N SER A 72 -5.77 1.16 5.72
CA SER A 72 -4.72 2.12 6.05
C SER A 72 -3.43 1.88 5.25
N LEU A 73 -3.03 0.62 5.10
CA LEU A 73 -1.89 0.22 4.29
C LEU A 73 -2.03 0.68 2.83
N LEU A 74 -3.24 0.62 2.26
CA LEU A 74 -3.49 1.03 0.88
C LEU A 74 -3.56 2.55 0.71
N ILE A 75 -3.92 3.28 1.77
CA ILE A 75 -3.77 4.75 1.80
C ILE A 75 -2.29 5.12 1.73
N VAL A 76 -1.43 4.44 2.49
CA VAL A 76 0.03 4.64 2.43
C VAL A 76 0.56 4.34 1.04
N LEU A 77 0.15 3.22 0.42
CA LEU A 77 0.56 2.88 -0.94
C LEU A 77 0.14 3.95 -1.97
N ASP A 78 -1.12 4.42 -1.90
CA ASP A 78 -1.63 5.45 -2.82
C ASP A 78 -0.83 6.77 -2.69
N ASP A 79 -0.43 7.15 -1.47
CA ASP A 79 0.42 8.32 -1.24
C ASP A 79 1.85 8.11 -1.75
N GLN A 80 2.40 6.91 -1.56
CA GLN A 80 3.73 6.58 -2.07
C GLN A 80 3.80 6.58 -3.60
N PHE A 81 2.77 6.10 -4.31
CA PHE A 81 2.70 6.23 -5.76
C PHE A 81 2.78 7.69 -6.21
N LYS A 82 2.04 8.57 -5.52
CA LYS A 82 2.05 10.00 -5.80
C LYS A 82 3.42 10.61 -5.53
N ILE A 83 3.99 10.40 -4.35
CA ILE A 83 5.31 10.92 -3.96
C ILE A 83 6.36 10.48 -4.98
N TYR A 84 6.44 9.18 -5.26
CA TYR A 84 7.37 8.60 -6.21
C TYR A 84 7.25 9.24 -7.60
N CYS A 85 6.03 9.38 -8.12
CA CYS A 85 5.79 9.98 -9.42
C CYS A 85 6.13 11.47 -9.47
N GLU A 86 5.91 12.22 -8.39
CA GLU A 86 6.30 13.64 -8.30
C GLU A 86 7.83 13.81 -8.27
N ILE A 87 8.56 12.92 -7.58
CA ILE A 87 10.03 12.92 -7.62
C ILE A 87 10.50 12.63 -9.04
N LEU A 88 9.95 11.61 -9.71
CA LEU A 88 10.27 11.30 -11.10
C LEU A 88 9.96 12.45 -12.04
N LYS A 89 8.81 13.12 -11.86
CA LYS A 89 8.44 14.30 -12.64
C LYS A 89 9.52 15.38 -12.55
N GLY A 90 9.97 15.69 -11.33
CA GLY A 90 11.04 16.65 -11.09
C GLY A 90 12.37 16.22 -11.69
N ALA A 91 12.71 14.93 -11.59
CA ALA A 91 13.96 14.37 -12.10
C ALA A 91 14.05 14.30 -13.63
N THR A 92 12.91 14.10 -14.30
CA THR A 92 12.81 13.95 -15.76
C THR A 92 12.35 15.22 -16.48
N GLY A 93 11.90 16.24 -15.74
CA GLY A 93 11.38 17.49 -16.32
C GLY A 93 10.05 17.31 -17.07
N GLN A 94 9.28 16.27 -16.77
CA GLN A 94 8.00 16.00 -17.42
C GLN A 94 6.95 17.04 -17.02
N GLU A 95 6.15 17.51 -17.97
CA GLU A 95 5.04 18.43 -17.69
C GLU A 95 3.77 17.68 -17.26
N LEU A 96 3.50 16.55 -17.93
CA LEU A 96 2.38 15.65 -17.65
C LEU A 96 2.44 15.18 -16.20
N LYS A 97 1.30 15.20 -15.50
CA LYS A 97 1.15 14.66 -14.14
C LYS A 97 0.62 13.23 -14.20
N TRP A 98 1.04 12.40 -13.26
CA TRP A 98 0.62 11.01 -13.19
C TRP A 98 -0.91 10.85 -13.06
N ASN A 99 -1.58 11.80 -12.40
CA ASN A 99 -3.03 11.80 -12.21
C ASN A 99 -3.82 12.27 -13.44
N GLU A 100 -3.14 12.70 -14.50
CA GLU A 100 -3.77 13.01 -15.81
C GLU A 100 -3.88 11.75 -16.69
N LEU A 101 -3.20 10.66 -16.31
CA LEU A 101 -3.32 9.37 -16.96
C LEU A 101 -4.65 8.70 -16.63
N LYS A 102 -5.17 7.88 -17.57
CA LYS A 102 -6.34 7.02 -17.33
C LYS A 102 -5.92 5.71 -16.65
N GLY A 103 -6.80 5.15 -15.85
CA GLY A 103 -6.62 3.86 -15.18
C GLY A 103 -6.65 3.96 -13.65
N SER A 104 -6.51 2.82 -13.00
CA SER A 104 -6.35 2.69 -11.54
C SER A 104 -5.07 3.37 -11.05
N ALA A 105 -4.93 3.60 -9.74
CA ALA A 105 -3.73 4.22 -9.18
C ALA A 105 -2.45 3.42 -9.54
N LEU A 106 -2.50 2.09 -9.41
CA LEU A 106 -1.42 1.18 -9.81
C LEU A 106 -1.11 1.26 -11.31
N GLU A 107 -2.13 1.28 -12.17
CA GLU A 107 -1.93 1.39 -13.63
C GLU A 107 -1.26 2.72 -13.99
N ARG A 108 -1.75 3.83 -13.40
CA ARG A 108 -1.17 5.16 -13.63
C ARG A 108 0.27 5.22 -13.14
N PHE A 109 0.57 4.68 -11.95
CA PHE A 109 1.92 4.57 -11.42
C PHE A 109 2.85 3.87 -12.42
N ILE A 110 2.52 2.65 -12.85
CA ILE A 110 3.34 1.87 -13.79
C ILE A 110 3.52 2.60 -15.13
N ILE A 111 2.43 3.11 -15.72
CA ILE A 111 2.49 3.82 -17.00
C ILE A 111 3.36 5.07 -16.88
N TYR A 112 3.19 5.83 -15.80
CA TYR A 112 3.95 7.05 -15.59
C TYR A 112 5.44 6.75 -15.45
N SER A 113 5.80 5.81 -14.57
CA SER A 113 7.20 5.50 -14.32
C SER A 113 7.91 4.90 -15.55
N GLU A 114 7.28 3.95 -16.22
CA GLU A 114 7.91 3.20 -17.32
C GLU A 114 7.80 3.91 -18.67
N LYS A 115 6.61 4.40 -19.03
CA LYS A 115 6.34 4.93 -20.37
C LYS A 115 6.57 6.44 -20.47
N VAL A 116 6.25 7.19 -19.42
CA VAL A 116 6.40 8.66 -19.42
C VAL A 116 7.81 9.05 -18.97
N CYS A 117 8.27 8.51 -17.84
CA CYS A 117 9.59 8.82 -17.28
C CYS A 117 10.73 7.90 -17.77
N GLY A 118 10.41 6.82 -18.49
CA GLY A 118 11.39 5.99 -19.18
C GLY A 118 12.20 5.04 -18.28
N LEU A 119 11.75 4.77 -17.04
CA LEU A 119 12.37 3.73 -16.22
C LEU A 119 12.16 2.35 -16.83
N LYS A 120 13.19 1.50 -16.72
CA LYS A 120 13.12 0.12 -17.21
C LYS A 120 12.58 -0.78 -16.10
N SER A 121 11.36 -1.29 -16.29
CA SER A 121 10.74 -2.32 -15.45
C SER A 121 10.75 -1.99 -13.96
N VAL A 122 9.85 -1.13 -13.49
CA VAL A 122 9.84 -0.68 -12.08
C VAL A 122 9.47 -1.79 -11.09
N CYS A 123 8.81 -2.84 -11.55
CA CYS A 123 8.51 -4.04 -10.77
C CYS A 123 8.19 -5.22 -11.69
N ASP A 124 8.38 -6.43 -11.19
CA ASP A 124 8.06 -7.64 -11.95
C ASP A 124 6.53 -7.88 -12.08
N HIS A 125 6.14 -8.77 -12.99
CA HIS A 125 4.73 -9.05 -13.26
C HIS A 125 4.00 -9.70 -12.07
N ILE A 126 4.68 -10.52 -11.28
CA ILE A 126 4.09 -11.22 -10.13
C ILE A 126 3.80 -10.21 -9.02
N ALA A 127 4.74 -9.32 -8.71
CA ALA A 127 4.56 -8.24 -7.74
C ALA A 127 3.37 -7.33 -8.12
N ARG A 128 3.20 -7.01 -9.41
CA ARG A 128 2.03 -6.25 -9.91
C ARG A 128 0.71 -6.98 -9.64
N LEU A 129 0.67 -8.29 -9.88
CA LEU A 129 -0.52 -9.10 -9.65
C LEU A 129 -0.88 -9.19 -8.16
N ASP A 130 0.13 -9.35 -7.31
CA ASP A 130 -0.08 -9.44 -5.86
C ASP A 130 -0.61 -8.12 -5.30
N VAL A 131 0.00 -6.98 -5.64
CA VAL A 131 -0.50 -5.66 -5.23
C VAL A 131 -1.89 -5.38 -5.78
N ALA A 132 -2.16 -5.74 -7.04
CA ALA A 132 -3.50 -5.62 -7.61
C ALA A 132 -4.53 -6.44 -6.81
N ALA A 133 -4.18 -7.66 -6.39
CA ALA A 133 -5.07 -8.47 -5.57
C ALA A 133 -5.34 -7.87 -4.19
N ILE A 134 -4.32 -7.31 -3.52
CA ILE A 134 -4.50 -6.62 -2.23
C ILE A 134 -5.39 -5.38 -2.40
N ILE A 135 -5.23 -4.61 -3.49
CA ILE A 135 -6.11 -3.49 -3.83
C ILE A 135 -7.57 -3.97 -3.94
N GLU A 136 -7.81 -5.11 -4.59
CA GLU A 136 -9.16 -5.65 -4.71
C GLU A 136 -9.73 -6.18 -3.38
N ILE A 137 -8.88 -6.73 -2.50
CA ILE A 137 -9.28 -7.04 -1.11
C ILE A 137 -9.74 -5.77 -0.41
N ARG A 138 -8.96 -4.68 -0.45
CA ARG A 138 -9.35 -3.38 0.12
C ARG A 138 -10.68 -2.90 -0.47
N ASN A 139 -10.84 -2.96 -1.79
CA ASN A 139 -12.07 -2.53 -2.45
C ASN A 139 -13.27 -3.34 -1.96
N CYS A 140 -13.10 -4.65 -1.80
CA CYS A 140 -14.13 -5.55 -1.29
C CYS A 140 -14.49 -5.25 0.18
N ILE A 141 -13.49 -4.99 1.04
CA ILE A 141 -13.69 -4.56 2.43
C ILE A 141 -14.53 -3.29 2.46
N VAL A 142 -14.12 -2.25 1.72
CA VAL A 142 -14.73 -0.91 1.79
C VAL A 142 -16.11 -0.85 1.12
N HIS A 143 -16.27 -1.51 -0.03
CA HIS A 143 -17.47 -1.34 -0.86
C HIS A 143 -18.47 -2.49 -0.76
N ASN A 144 -18.06 -3.64 -0.20
CA ASN A 144 -18.92 -4.81 -0.08
C ASN A 144 -18.85 -5.46 1.31
N ASN A 145 -18.35 -4.74 2.32
CA ASN A 145 -18.24 -5.21 3.71
C ASN A 145 -17.60 -6.60 3.82
N SER A 146 -16.48 -6.78 3.10
CA SER A 146 -15.75 -8.05 2.98
C SER A 146 -16.50 -9.21 2.32
N SER A 147 -17.75 -9.03 1.89
CA SER A 147 -18.47 -10.06 1.12
C SER A 147 -17.92 -10.13 -0.29
N ILE A 148 -17.62 -11.32 -0.80
CA ILE A 148 -17.23 -11.51 -2.21
C ILE A 148 -18.45 -11.80 -3.11
N GLU A 149 -19.64 -11.94 -2.53
CA GLU A 149 -20.86 -12.18 -3.31
C GLU A 149 -21.21 -10.97 -4.16
N GLY A 150 -21.41 -11.19 -5.47
CA GLY A 150 -21.64 -10.10 -6.43
C GLY A 150 -20.44 -9.20 -6.70
N PHE A 151 -19.29 -9.39 -6.03
CA PHE A 151 -18.11 -8.56 -6.23
C PHE A 151 -17.41 -8.91 -7.56
N SER A 152 -17.28 -7.91 -8.44
CA SER A 152 -16.79 -8.13 -9.81
C SER A 152 -15.38 -8.71 -9.92
N LYS A 153 -14.58 -8.60 -8.86
CA LYS A 153 -13.19 -9.09 -8.80
C LYS A 153 -13.00 -10.29 -7.87
N LYS A 154 -14.09 -10.99 -7.53
CA LYS A 154 -14.10 -12.20 -6.69
C LYS A 154 -12.99 -13.20 -7.05
N GLN A 155 -12.83 -13.54 -8.33
CA GLN A 155 -11.85 -14.53 -8.78
C GLN A 155 -10.39 -14.14 -8.47
N VAL A 156 -10.09 -12.83 -8.46
CA VAL A 156 -8.76 -12.32 -8.10
C VAL A 156 -8.48 -12.60 -6.63
N ILE A 157 -9.46 -12.27 -5.77
CA ILE A 157 -9.39 -12.50 -4.32
C ILE A 157 -9.29 -13.99 -4.01
N GLU A 158 -10.11 -14.84 -4.63
CA GLU A 158 -10.08 -16.30 -4.46
C GLU A 158 -8.76 -16.95 -4.92
N SER A 159 -8.12 -16.37 -5.93
CA SER A 159 -6.81 -16.85 -6.40
C SER A 159 -5.70 -16.44 -5.45
N PHE A 160 -5.78 -15.20 -4.95
CA PHE A 160 -4.79 -14.66 -4.00
C PHE A 160 -4.90 -15.29 -2.62
N SER A 161 -6.10 -15.59 -2.13
CA SER A 161 -6.31 -16.27 -0.84
C SER A 161 -5.65 -17.65 -0.78
N LYS A 162 -5.59 -18.36 -1.92
CA LYS A 162 -4.87 -19.64 -2.02
C LYS A 162 -3.35 -19.50 -1.94
N LYS A 163 -2.82 -18.31 -2.22
CA LYS A 163 -1.38 -18.02 -2.19
C LYS A 163 -0.92 -17.54 -0.81
N ILE A 164 -1.74 -16.75 -0.12
CA ILE A 164 -1.39 -16.12 1.16
C ILE A 164 -2.12 -16.83 2.30
N LYS A 165 -1.35 -17.52 3.15
CA LYS A 165 -1.87 -18.17 4.35
C LYS A 165 -2.53 -17.13 5.27
N GLY A 166 -3.72 -17.47 5.79
CA GLY A 166 -4.48 -16.63 6.71
C GLY A 166 -5.37 -15.60 6.02
N ILE A 167 -5.49 -15.64 4.68
CA ILE A 167 -6.61 -15.01 3.97
C ILE A 167 -7.58 -16.14 3.63
N ASP A 168 -8.69 -16.20 4.35
CA ASP A 168 -9.70 -17.24 4.16
C ASP A 168 -11.00 -16.64 3.64
N ILE A 169 -11.77 -17.47 2.95
CA ILE A 169 -13.12 -17.14 2.52
C ILE A 169 -14.07 -18.10 3.22
N GLN A 170 -14.85 -17.60 4.17
CA GLN A 170 -15.83 -18.41 4.90
C GLN A 170 -17.21 -17.78 4.71
N ASP A 171 -18.19 -18.59 4.33
CA ASP A 171 -19.57 -18.16 4.07
C ASP A 171 -19.70 -16.95 3.13
N GLY A 172 -18.77 -16.84 2.16
CA GLY A 172 -18.74 -15.74 1.21
C GLY A 172 -18.11 -14.43 1.72
N TYR A 173 -17.48 -14.43 2.89
CA TYR A 173 -16.77 -13.29 3.46
C TYR A 173 -15.27 -13.53 3.56
N ILE A 174 -14.49 -12.47 3.33
CA ILE A 174 -13.03 -12.47 3.54
C ILE A 174 -12.76 -12.37 5.04
N ASN A 175 -12.04 -13.36 5.57
CA ASN A 175 -11.47 -13.35 6.91
C ASN A 175 -9.95 -13.21 6.82
N LEU A 176 -9.40 -12.36 7.67
CA LEU A 176 -7.97 -12.05 7.70
C LEU A 176 -7.40 -12.47 9.05
N GLU A 177 -6.32 -13.24 9.05
CA GLU A 177 -5.46 -13.43 10.21
C GLU A 177 -4.44 -12.29 10.32
N LEU A 178 -3.90 -12.07 11.52
CA LEU A 178 -2.83 -11.10 11.77
C LEU A 178 -1.62 -11.30 10.84
N ASN A 179 -1.18 -12.54 10.67
CA ASN A 179 -0.03 -12.86 9.81
C ASN A 179 -0.29 -12.59 8.33
N ALA A 180 -1.53 -12.73 7.88
CA ALA A 180 -1.90 -12.37 6.52
C ALA A 180 -1.83 -10.86 6.30
N CYS A 181 -2.24 -10.07 7.29
CA CYS A 181 -2.10 -8.61 7.26
C CYS A 181 -0.62 -8.21 7.13
N TYR A 182 0.27 -8.83 7.90
CA TYR A 182 1.72 -8.59 7.76
C TYR A 182 2.25 -8.99 6.40
N SER A 183 1.82 -10.14 5.88
CA SER A 183 2.22 -10.60 4.55
C SER A 183 1.80 -9.60 3.45
N CYS A 184 0.59 -9.02 3.54
CA CYS A 184 0.15 -7.97 2.63
C CYS A 184 1.03 -6.72 2.72
N ALA A 185 1.44 -6.33 3.93
CA ALA A 185 2.33 -5.19 4.14
C ALA A 185 3.74 -5.45 3.59
N ASP A 186 4.27 -6.67 3.76
CA ASP A 186 5.56 -7.07 3.19
C ASP A 186 5.52 -7.04 1.66
N ILE A 187 4.46 -7.58 1.04
CA ILE A 187 4.27 -7.52 -0.42
C ILE A 187 4.25 -6.06 -0.93
N ILE A 188 3.59 -5.16 -0.21
CA ILE A 188 3.51 -3.75 -0.58
C ILE A 188 4.87 -3.05 -0.43
N LEU A 189 5.59 -3.32 0.67
CA LEU A 189 6.94 -2.79 0.87
C LEU A 189 7.89 -3.29 -0.21
N GLU A 190 7.92 -4.60 -0.47
CA GLU A 190 8.75 -5.22 -1.50
C GLU A 190 8.45 -4.64 -2.89
N PHE A 191 7.17 -4.45 -3.23
CA PHE A 191 6.77 -3.81 -4.48
C PHE A 191 7.36 -2.40 -4.60
N MET A 192 7.24 -1.58 -3.56
CA MET A 192 7.77 -0.21 -3.57
C MET A 192 9.29 -0.20 -3.55
N GLU A 193 9.94 -1.12 -2.83
CA GLU A 193 11.39 -1.30 -2.86
C GLU A 193 11.90 -1.56 -4.27
N GLN A 194 11.25 -2.45 -5.04
CA GLN A 194 11.63 -2.69 -6.44
C GLN A 194 11.57 -1.40 -7.26
N ALA A 195 10.51 -0.61 -7.09
CA ALA A 195 10.35 0.65 -7.83
C ALA A 195 11.37 1.72 -7.41
N TYR A 196 11.61 1.88 -6.11
CA TYR A 196 12.61 2.81 -5.59
C TYR A 196 14.03 2.41 -6.02
N ARG A 197 14.36 1.11 -6.00
CA ARG A 197 15.65 0.61 -6.51
C ARG A 197 15.82 0.89 -8.00
N SER A 198 14.78 0.64 -8.82
CA SER A 198 14.80 0.97 -10.25
C SER A 198 15.06 2.45 -10.51
N ALA A 199 14.47 3.34 -9.70
CA ALA A 199 14.76 4.78 -9.79
C ALA A 199 16.20 5.12 -9.33
N LEU A 200 16.68 4.52 -8.25
CA LEU A 200 18.03 4.75 -7.71
C LEU A 200 19.15 4.26 -8.62
N GLU A 201 18.90 3.25 -9.47
CA GLU A 201 19.85 2.85 -10.52
C GLU A 201 20.08 3.96 -11.57
N VAL A 202 19.05 4.77 -11.84
CA VAL A 202 19.11 5.88 -12.80
C VAL A 202 19.51 7.19 -12.11
N TYR A 203 19.05 7.39 -10.88
CA TYR A 203 19.27 8.57 -10.06
C TYR A 203 19.97 8.17 -8.76
N PRO A 204 21.27 7.84 -8.81
CA PRO A 204 21.99 7.37 -7.65
C PRO A 204 22.04 8.42 -6.54
N TYR A 205 22.08 7.94 -5.31
CA TYR A 205 22.40 8.77 -4.17
C TYR A 205 23.92 8.87 -4.05
N GLU A 206 24.47 10.06 -4.28
CA GLU A 206 25.88 10.38 -4.03
C GLU A 206 26.00 11.04 -2.65
N TYR A 207 26.89 10.51 -1.81
CA TYR A 207 27.21 11.03 -0.47
C TYR A 207 28.09 12.28 -0.52
#